data_AF-A0A803QVI4-F1
#
_entry.id   AF-A0A803QVI4-F1
#
_cell.length_a   1.000
_cell.length_b   1.000
_cell.length_c   1.000
_cell.angle_alpha   90.00
_cell.angle_beta   90.00
_cell.angle_gamma   90.00
#
_symmetry.space_group_name_H-M   'P 1'
#
loop_
_entity.id
_entity.type
_entity.pdbx_description
1 polymer ?
#
loop_
_entity_poly.entity_id
_entity_poly.type
_entity_poly.pdbx_seq_one_letter_code
_entity_poly.pdbx_strand_id
1 'polypeptide(L)' 'MEALTSLKIKTSTWKRLVKEFHSYEKEVESEAAKTALMKENGANTYDLKQHVSMILIKTYLYDFFYKKYEKVILV' A
#
# COMPACT_ATOMS: atom_id res chain seq x y z
N MET A 1 10.32 -30.87 -15.86
CA MET A 1 9.03 -30.15 -15.95
C MET A 1 8.70 -29.36 -14.68
N GLU A 2 9.01 -29.84 -13.48
CA GLU A 2 8.68 -29.18 -12.21
C GLU A 2 9.25 -27.75 -12.05
N ALA A 3 10.50 -27.54 -12.45
CA ALA A 3 11.14 -26.22 -12.37
C ALA A 3 10.40 -25.14 -13.19
N LEU A 4 9.86 -25.48 -14.36
CA LEU A 4 9.11 -24.55 -15.21
C LEU A 4 7.76 -24.17 -14.59
N THR A 5 7.08 -25.14 -13.97
CA THR A 5 5.81 -24.90 -13.26
C THR A 5 6.03 -24.02 -12.03
N SER A 6 7.07 -24.30 -11.25
CA SER A 6 7.48 -23.47 -10.10
C SER A 6 7.77 -22.02 -10.54
N LEU A 7 8.52 -21.85 -11.63
CA LEU A 7 8.82 -20.52 -12.17
C LEU A 7 7.57 -19.75 -12.61
N LYS A 8 6.60 -20.42 -13.27
CA LYS A 8 5.32 -19.82 -13.67
C LYS A 8 4.51 -19.35 -12.45
N ILE A 9 4.47 -20.16 -11.39
CA ILE A 9 3.80 -19.79 -10.13
C ILE A 9 4.48 -18.57 -9.51
N LYS A 10 5.81 -18.61 -9.31
CA LYS A 10 6.56 -17.46 -8.76
C LYS A 10 6.34 -16.18 -9.56
N THR A 11 6.39 -16.26 -10.89
CA THR A 11 6.19 -15.11 -11.79
C THR A 11 4.77 -14.53 -11.68
N SER A 12 3.73 -15.39 -11.65
CA SER A 12 2.34 -14.94 -11.53
C SER A 12 2.05 -14.31 -10.17
N THR A 13 2.59 -14.90 -9.10
CA THR A 13 2.56 -14.31 -7.76
C THR A 13 3.21 -12.94 -7.77
N TRP A 14 4.42 -12.80 -8.31
CA TRP A 14 5.11 -11.50 -8.37
C TRP A 14 4.30 -10.44 -9.13
N LYS A 15 3.72 -10.79 -10.28
CA LYS A 15 2.84 -9.87 -11.03
C LYS A 15 1.62 -9.41 -10.21
N ARG A 16 1.02 -10.28 -9.41
CA ARG A 16 -0.10 -9.92 -8.54
C ARG A 16 0.35 -8.99 -7.42
N LEU A 17 1.47 -9.30 -6.79
CA LEU A 17 2.03 -8.48 -5.70
C LEU A 17 2.41 -7.08 -6.17
N VAL A 18 3.01 -6.96 -7.36
CA VAL A 18 3.34 -5.64 -7.94
C VAL A 18 2.08 -4.81 -8.21
N LYS A 19 0.97 -5.43 -8.65
CA LYS A 19 -0.30 -4.70 -8.84
C LYS A 19 -0.91 -4.25 -7.51
N GLU A 20 -0.87 -5.12 -6.51
CA GLU A 20 -1.34 -4.83 -5.15
C GLU A 20 -0.55 -3.67 -4.53
N PHE A 21 0.78 -3.69 -4.70
CA PHE A 21 1.67 -2.62 -4.28
C PHE A 21 1.30 -1.25 -4.89
N HIS A 22 1.18 -1.16 -6.22
CA HIS A 22 0.77 0.08 -6.88
C HIS A 22 -0.64 0.54 -6.48
N SER A 23 -1.54 -0.40 -6.15
CA SER A 23 -2.87 -0.05 -5.63
C SER A 23 -2.78 0.65 -4.28
N TYR A 24 -1.90 0.19 -3.40
CA TYR A 24 -1.68 0.82 -2.10
C TYR A 24 -1.00 2.19 -2.21
N GLU A 25 -0.01 2.35 -3.09
CA GLU A 25 0.60 3.66 -3.37
C GLU A 25 -0.47 4.69 -3.77
N LYS A 26 -1.32 4.31 -4.73
CA LYS A 26 -2.40 5.17 -5.19
C LYS A 26 -3.43 5.50 -4.09
N GLU A 27 -3.72 4.55 -3.22
CA GLU A 27 -4.62 4.78 -2.09
C GLU A 27 -4.02 5.78 -1.09
N VAL A 28 -2.74 5.64 -0.74
CA VAL A 28 -2.04 6.58 0.14
C VAL A 28 -2.00 7.98 -0.46
N GLU A 29 -1.67 8.10 -1.75
CA GLU A 29 -1.68 9.39 -2.47
C GLU A 29 -3.07 10.04 -2.47
N SER A 30 -4.10 9.26 -2.78
CA SER A 30 -5.49 9.74 -2.78
C SER A 30 -5.93 10.22 -1.40
N GLU A 31 -5.60 9.48 -0.34
CA GLU A 31 -5.99 9.87 1.03
C GLU A 31 -5.20 11.08 1.53
N ALA A 32 -3.93 11.21 1.15
CA ALA A 32 -3.13 12.42 1.40
C ALA A 32 -3.75 13.65 0.71
N ALA A 33 -4.19 13.52 -0.55
CA ALA A 33 -4.87 14.58 -1.28
C ALA A 33 -6.21 14.96 -0.62
N LYS A 34 -7.01 13.98 -0.17
CA LYS A 34 -8.24 14.24 0.59
C LYS A 34 -7.96 14.99 1.89
N THR A 35 -6.87 14.69 2.58
CA THR A 35 -6.46 15.41 3.81
C THR A 35 -6.20 16.89 3.52
N ALA A 36 -5.51 17.19 2.42
CA ALA A 36 -5.26 18.56 2.00
C ALA A 36 -6.59 19.30 1.71
N LEU A 37 -7.50 18.65 0.97
CA LEU A 37 -8.83 19.20 0.70
C LEU A 37 -9.68 19.40 1.96
N MET A 38 -9.65 18.47 2.92
CA MET A 38 -10.35 18.63 4.20
C MET A 38 -9.84 19.85 4.96
N LYS A 39 -8.52 20.08 4.92
CA LYS A 39 -7.90 21.25 5.55
C LYS A 39 -8.32 22.55 4.86
N GLU A 40 -8.35 22.57 3.53
CA GLU A 40 -8.79 23.73 2.73
C GLU A 40 -10.27 24.04 2.93
N ASN A 41 -11.11 23.01 3.04
CA ASN A 41 -12.55 23.14 3.28
C ASN A 41 -12.90 23.50 4.73
N GLY A 42 -11.90 23.73 5.59
CA GLY A 42 -12.11 24.12 6.99
C GLY A 42 -12.70 23.01 7.86
N ALA A 43 -12.41 21.73 7.55
CA ALA A 43 -12.81 20.61 8.40
C ALA A 43 -12.32 20.82 9.84
N ASN A 44 -13.11 20.36 10.81
CA ASN A 44 -12.76 20.52 12.21
C ASN A 44 -11.50 19.69 12.58
N THR A 45 -10.86 20.06 13.69
CA THR A 45 -9.61 19.46 14.12
C THR A 45 -9.72 17.99 14.51
N TYR A 46 -10.91 17.53 14.91
CA TYR A 46 -11.17 16.13 15.24
C TYR A 46 -11.18 15.26 13.99
N ASP A 47 -11.94 15.65 12.98
CA ASP A 47 -12.06 14.92 11.70
C ASP A 47 -10.71 14.85 10.99
N LEU A 48 -9.93 15.94 11.01
CA LEU A 48 -8.57 15.96 10.46
C LEU A 48 -7.63 14.99 11.20
N LYS A 49 -7.66 14.97 12.53
CA LYS A 49 -6.82 14.05 13.33
C LYS A 49 -7.21 12.59 13.10
N GLN A 50 -8.51 12.31 13.01
CA GLN A 50 -9.02 10.97 12.75
C GLN A 50 -8.55 10.48 11.37
N HIS A 51 -8.66 11.34 10.35
CA HIS A 51 -8.24 11.04 8.99
C HIS A 51 -6.72 10.82 8.87
N VAL A 52 -5.91 11.69 9.48
CA VAL A 52 -4.44 11.54 9.52
C VAL A 52 -4.02 10.25 10.23
N SER A 53 -4.69 9.89 11.34
CA SER A 53 -4.40 8.64 12.06
C SER A 53 -4.70 7.41 11.21
N MET A 54 -5.80 7.43 10.45
CA MET A 54 -6.12 6.37 9.49
C MET A 54 -5.04 6.24 8.42
N ILE A 55 -4.59 7.34 7.82
CA ILE A 55 -3.55 7.33 6.77
C ILE A 55 -2.23 6.79 7.33
N LEU A 56 -1.87 7.18 8.54
CA LEU A 56 -0.66 6.72 9.19
C LEU A 56 -0.67 5.20 9.39
N ILE A 57 -1.80 4.63 9.83
CA ILE A 57 -1.98 3.17 9.94
C ILE A 57 -1.83 2.49 8.58
N LYS A 58 -2.43 3.03 7.50
CA LYS A 58 -2.30 2.48 6.14
C LYS A 58 -0.84 2.51 5.66
N THR A 59 -0.12 3.58 5.95
CA THR A 59 1.29 3.75 5.59
C THR A 59 2.18 2.74 6.33
N TYR A 60 1.96 2.53 7.63
CA TYR A 60 2.69 1.53 8.39
C TYR A 60 2.41 0.09 7.93
N LEU A 61 1.16 -0.21 7.59
CA LEU A 61 0.80 -1.51 7.03
C LEU A 61 1.51 -1.72 5.69
N TYR A 62 1.51 -0.71 4.82
CA TYR A 62 2.25 -0.74 3.56
C TYR A 62 3.74 -1.02 3.75
N ASP A 63 4.41 -0.30 4.66
CA ASP A 63 5.82 -0.54 5.00
C ASP A 63 6.07 -1.95 5.54
N PHE A 64 5.15 -2.46 6.36
CA PHE A 64 5.21 -3.84 6.87
C PHE A 64 5.06 -4.86 5.74
N PHE A 65 4.10 -4.65 4.84
CA PHE A 65 3.90 -5.48 3.66
C PHE A 65 5.13 -5.43 2.73
N TYR A 66 5.70 -4.25 2.49
CA TYR A 66 6.93 -4.09 1.69
C TYR A 66 8.09 -4.91 2.25
N LYS A 67 8.34 -4.83 3.57
CA LYS A 67 9.36 -5.63 4.25
C LYS A 67 9.08 -7.14 4.20
N LYS A 68 7.80 -7.54 4.19
CA LYS A 68 7.41 -8.94 3.97
C LYS A 68 7.67 -9.37 2.52
N TYR A 69 7.45 -8.49 1.54
CA TYR A 69 7.67 -8.77 0.12
C TYR A 69 9.15 -8.82 -0.26
N GLU A 70 10.00 -7.98 0.32
CA GLU A 70 11.46 -8.04 0.13
C GLU A 70 12.00 -9.44 0.47
N LYS A 71 11.50 -10.04 1.55
CA LYS A 71 11.85 -11.42 1.97
C LYS A 71 11.34 -12.50 1.04
N VAL A 72 10.30 -12.23 0.24
CA VAL A 72 9.77 -13.18 -0.77
C VAL A 72 10.53 -13.05 -2.09
N ILE A 73 11.10 -11.88 -2.39
CA ILE A 73 11.86 -11.60 -3.62
C ILE A 73 13.32 -12.07 -3.52
N LEU A 74 13.91 -12.06 -2.31
CA LEU A 74 15.32 -12.43 -2.09
C LEU A 74 15.55 -13.94 -1.76
N VAL A 75 14.62 -14.84 -2.11
CA VAL A 75 14.72 -16.31 -1.91
C VAL A 75 14.52 -17.12 -3.18
#